data_AF-A0A953IIA9-F1
#
_entry.id   AF-A0A953IIA9-F1
#
_cell.length_a   1.000
_cell.length_b   1.000
_cell.length_c   1.000
_cell.angle_alpha   90.00
_cell.angle_beta   90.00
_cell.angle_gamma   90.00
#
_symmetry.space_group_name_H-M   'P 1'
#
loop_
_entity.id
_entity.type
_entity.pdbx_description
1 polymer ?
#
loop_
_entity_poly.entity_id
_entity_poly.type
_entity_poly.pdbx_seq_one_letter_code
_entity_poly.pdbx_strand_id
1 'polypeptide(L)' 'MEGILGRKLGMTQIFTADGATVPVTVVEAGPCVVVALRTVEKDGYDADQIGLVEAKPPRKVTKPMQG' A
#
# COMPACT_ATOMS: atom_id res chain seq x y z
N MET A 1 2.58 -13.53 6.93
CA MET A 1 3.11 -12.82 5.74
C MET A 1 2.47 -11.45 5.77
N GLU A 2 3.26 -10.42 6.01
CA GLU A 2 2.78 -9.04 6.07
C GLU A 2 2.66 -8.50 4.63
N GLY A 3 1.58 -7.77 4.37
CA GLY A 3 1.30 -7.16 3.07
C GLY A 3 1.60 -5.67 3.07
N ILE A 4 1.78 -5.09 1.89
CA ILE A 4 1.93 -3.65 1.70
C ILE A 4 0.79 -3.10 0.85
N LEU A 5 0.48 -1.81 1.05
CA LEU A 5 -0.44 -1.10 0.18
C LEU A 5 0.32 -0.60 -1.06
N GLY A 6 -0.32 -0.73 -2.22
CA GLY A 6 0.22 -0.24 -3.47
C GLY A 6 -0.87 0.26 -4.42
N ARG A 7 -0.48 1.14 -5.35
CA ARG A 7 -1.34 1.70 -6.39
C ARG A 7 -0.96 1.09 -7.74
N LYS A 8 -1.95 0.53 -8.45
CA LYS A 8 -1.75 0.07 -9.83
C LYS A 8 -1.48 1.29 -10.73
N LEU A 9 -0.29 1.38 -11.31
CA LEU A 9 0.08 2.42 -12.26
C LEU A 9 -0.29 2.06 -13.70
N GLY A 10 -0.23 0.77 -14.04
CA GLY A 10 -0.54 0.32 -15.39
C GLY A 10 0.07 -1.04 -15.71
N MET A 11 0.12 -1.35 -16.99
CA MET A 11 0.71 -2.59 -17.49
C MET A 11 1.76 -2.24 -18.55
N THR A 12 2.87 -2.97 -18.54
CA THR A 12 3.96 -2.86 -19.51
C THR A 12 4.51 -4.25 -19.80
N GLN A 13 5.60 -4.35 -20.54
CA GLN A 13 6.30 -5.60 -20.79
C GLN A 13 7.80 -5.44 -20.52
N ILE A 14 8.41 -6.50 -20.00
CA ILE A 14 9.85 -6.61 -19.79
C ILE A 14 10.42 -7.56 -20.84
N PHE A 15 11.48 -7.13 -21.52
CA PHE A 15 12.24 -7.98 -22.43
C PHE A 15 13.37 -8.64 -21.66
N THR A 16 13.39 -9.97 -21.66
CA THR A 16 14.43 -10.77 -21.01
C THR A 16 15.64 -10.91 -21.93
N ALA A 17 16.81 -11.24 -21.35
CA ALA A 17 18.05 -11.42 -22.12
C ALA A 17 17.95 -12.53 -23.18
N ASP A 18 17.09 -13.52 -22.94
CA ASP A 18 16.84 -14.64 -23.86
C ASP A 18 15.84 -14.30 -24.97
N GLY A 19 15.44 -13.02 -25.08
CA GLY A 19 14.53 -12.52 -26.12
C GLY A 19 13.04 -12.72 -25.85
N ALA A 20 12.66 -13.28 -24.70
CA ALA A 20 11.25 -13.44 -24.33
C ALA A 20 10.66 -12.14 -23.76
N THR A 21 9.38 -11.91 -24.05
CA THR A 21 8.60 -10.75 -23.58
C THR A 21 7.64 -11.19 -22.47
N VAL A 22 7.74 -10.57 -21.30
CA VAL A 22 6.90 -10.86 -20.13
C VAL A 22 5.98 -9.67 -19.84
N PRO A 23 4.64 -9.80 -19.94
CA PRO A 23 3.72 -8.75 -19.56
C PRO A 23 3.67 -8.62 -18.03
N VAL A 24 3.76 -7.38 -17.53
CA VAL A 24 3.82 -7.08 -16.10
C VAL A 24 2.87 -5.95 -15.71
N THR A 25 2.38 -5.98 -14.48
CA THR A 25 1.65 -4.85 -13.88
C THR A 25 2.62 -4.03 -13.05
N VAL A 26 2.68 -2.72 -13.31
CA VAL A 26 3.46 -1.78 -12.51
C VAL A 26 2.61 -1.35 -11.32
N VAL A 27 3.12 -1.60 -10.11
CA VAL A 27 2.50 -1.18 -8.85
C VAL A 27 3.44 -0.22 -8.14
N GLU A 28 2.97 0.99 -7.86
CA GLU A 28 3.64 1.93 -6.96
C GLU A 28 3.44 1.43 -5.53
N ALA A 29 4.52 1.05 -4.86
CA ALA A 29 4.49 0.57 -3.49
C ALA A 29 5.01 1.64 -2.54
N GLY A 30 4.22 1.97 -1.51
CA GLY A 30 4.64 2.80 -0.40
C GLY A 30 4.90 4.28 -0.73
N PRO A 31 5.25 5.09 0.30
CA PRO A 31 5.58 4.69 1.67
C PRO A 31 4.38 4.11 2.44
N CYS A 32 4.56 2.97 3.11
CA CYS A 32 3.56 2.35 3.98
C CYS A 32 3.95 2.55 5.45
N VAL A 33 3.08 3.18 6.24
CA VAL A 33 3.31 3.46 7.67
C VAL A 33 2.29 2.74 8.53
N VAL A 34 2.70 2.24 9.70
CA VAL A 34 1.77 1.65 10.67
C VAL A 34 1.06 2.78 11.42
N VAL A 35 -0.26 2.82 11.30
CA VAL A 35 -1.12 3.85 11.91
C VAL A 35 -1.66 3.40 13.26
N ALA A 36 -2.01 2.12 13.39
CA ALA A 36 -2.51 1.54 14.63
C ALA A 36 -2.19 0.04 14.69
N LEU A 37 -2.06 -0.48 15.90
CA LEU A 37 -1.91 -1.90 16.20
C LEU A 37 -3.20 -2.40 16.84
N ARG A 38 -3.72 -3.50 16.33
CA ARG A 38 -4.84 -4.25 16.91
C ARG A 38 -4.28 -5.43 17.66
N THR A 39 -4.68 -5.57 18.90
CA THR A 39 -4.17 -6.61 19.81
C THR A 39 -5.32 -7.47 20.30
N VAL A 40 -5.05 -8.74 20.59
CA VAL A 40 -6.08 -9.68 21.04
C VAL A 40 -6.77 -9.19 22.32
N GLU A 41 -6.03 -8.56 23.23
CA GLU A 41 -6.55 -8.08 24.52
C GLU A 41 -7.49 -6.88 24.38
N LYS A 42 -7.24 -6.00 23.41
CA LYS A 42 -8.03 -4.75 23.24
C LYS A 42 -9.11 -4.87 22.18
N ASP A 43 -8.80 -5.55 21.08
CA ASP A 43 -9.61 -5.56 19.86
C ASP A 43 -10.15 -6.96 19.52
N GLY A 44 -9.68 -8.02 20.18
CA GLY A 44 -10.13 -9.40 19.98
C GLY A 44 -9.43 -10.13 18.81
N TYR A 45 -8.45 -9.50 18.17
CA TYR A 45 -7.65 -10.07 17.08
C TYR A 45 -6.30 -9.34 16.96
N ASP A 46 -5.37 -9.97 16.25
CA ASP A 46 -4.05 -9.43 15.96
C ASP A 46 -4.02 -8.88 14.51
N ALA A 47 -3.71 -7.59 14.34
CA ALA A 47 -3.57 -6.96 13.02
C ALA A 47 -2.86 -5.60 13.05
N ASP A 48 -2.17 -5.31 11.95
CA ASP A 48 -1.56 -4.00 11.70
C ASP A 48 -2.42 -3.15 10.77
N GLN A 49 -2.78 -1.94 11.21
CA GLN A 49 -3.42 -0.95 10.35
C GLN A 49 -2.35 -0.15 9.61
N ILE A 50 -2.25 -0.38 8.29
CA ILE A 50 -1.26 0.27 7.43
C ILE A 50 -1.90 1.44 6.67
N GLY A 51 -1.23 2.58 6.67
CA GLY A 51 -1.55 3.76 5.85
C GLY A 51 -0.60 3.89 4.66
N LEU A 52 -1.14 4.20 3.49
CA LEU A 52 -0.37 4.55 2.30
C LEU A 52 -0.18 6.07 2.23
N VAL A 53 1.06 6.52 2.21
CA VAL A 53 1.38 7.95 2.12
C VAL A 53 1.21 8.43 0.69
N GLU A 54 0.33 9.39 0.47
CA GLU A 54 0.18 10.03 -0.83
C GLU A 54 1.23 11.14 -1.03
N ALA A 55 1.66 11.33 -2.28
CA ALA A 55 2.60 12.40 -2.63
C ALA A 55 2.06 13.81 -2.37
N LYS A 56 0.74 13.97 -2.27
CA LYS A 56 0.08 15.24 -1.92
C LYS A 56 -0.85 15.02 -0.73
N PRO A 57 -0.89 15.96 0.23
CA PRO A 57 -1.83 15.88 1.33
C PRO A 57 -3.28 15.81 0.81
N PRO A 58 -4.12 14.93 1.36
CA PRO A 58 -5.52 14.85 0.97
C PRO A 58 -6.23 16.16 1.29
N ARG A 59 -6.88 16.75 0.28
CA ARG A 59 -7.61 18.02 0.40
C ARG A 59 -8.92 17.91 1.19
N LYS A 60 -9.47 16.70 1.30
CA LYS A 60 -10.78 16.43 1.92
C LYS A 60 -10.61 15.42 3.04
N VAL A 61 -10.15 15.89 4.19
CA VAL A 61 -10.10 15.11 5.44
C VAL A 61 -11.17 15.66 6.38
N THR A 62 -11.95 14.77 7.01
CA THR A 62 -12.97 15.17 7.98
C THR A 62 -12.32 15.51 9.33
N LYS A 63 -12.93 16.40 10.12
CA LYS A 63 -12.37 16.84 11.42
C LYS A 63 -11.94 15.69 12.34
N PRO A 64 -12.72 14.60 12.52
CA PRO A 64 -12.30 13.47 13.36
C PRO A 64 -11.04 12.75 12.88
N MET A 65 -10.70 12.81 11.59
CA MET A 65 -9.50 12.17 11.04
C MET A 65 -8.25 13.06 11.13
N GLN A 66 -8.39 14.33 11.53
CA GLN A 66 -7.26 15.26 11.67
C GLN A 66 -6.58 15.20 13.05
N GLY A 67 -7.21 14.55 14.03
CA GLY A 67 -6.80 14.59 15.44
C GLY A 67 -7.61 15.61 16.22
#